data_AF-A0A3D1IV13-F1
#
_entry.id   AF-A0A3D1IV13-F1
#
_cell.length_a   1.000
_cell.length_b   1.000
_cell.length_c   1.000
_cell.angle_alpha   90.00
_cell.angle_beta   90.00
_cell.angle_gamma   90.00
#
_symmetry.space_group_name_H-M   'P 1'
#
loop_
_entity.id
_entity.type
_entity.pdbx_description
1 polymer ?
#
loop_
_entity_poly.entity_id
_entity_poly.type
_entity_poly.pdbx_seq_one_letter_code
_entity_poly.pdbx_strand_id
1 'polypeptide(L)'
;MQIHSQANPNAAAASARATAIFGQAAAERRDTLSKPELASLLSSLQLRFEPNALPADHAPGVELRIGLHYTREFGVVISAGAGGLDAELDASNFRKDRVAVHAITELTNAEDFLARFRRSLAYQKLSSAAKCGALPAPDAQLKACFARLLELASGFAPGNPEAPFVLRSLVLDAAQRGDQLAVASAQCTFGAPCTARLARPIHKIDKLIHPATIGIIGVSATSMNFGRIILRNLMGSGYAKENMAVIRAGETEIDGVKCVESLKTLDHKLDLLIVAVAADAVYGLADDIIETDAAESVMLIPGGLGETSKSREPAAALADRINAAHAKAGGGPIFLGAN
;
A
#
# COMPACT_ATOMS: atom_id res chain seq x y z
N MET A 1 11.30 -8.30 -6.82
CA MET A 1 11.36 -8.16 -8.29
C MET A 1 11.18 -6.67 -8.58
N GLN A 2 12.29 -5.91 -8.63
CA GLN A 2 12.25 -4.47 -8.87
C GLN A 2 11.97 -4.23 -10.35
N ILE A 3 10.76 -3.77 -10.68
CA ILE A 3 10.46 -3.27 -12.02
C ILE A 3 11.20 -1.95 -12.15
N HIS A 4 12.42 -1.99 -12.72
CA HIS A 4 13.13 -0.79 -13.12
C HIS A 4 12.35 -0.15 -14.27
N SER A 5 11.53 0.85 -13.94
CA SER A 5 10.93 1.77 -14.92
C SER A 5 12.07 2.57 -15.55
N GLN A 6 12.47 2.21 -16.77
CA GLN A 6 13.28 3.11 -17.59
C GLN A 6 12.45 4.37 -17.81
N ALA A 7 12.94 5.50 -17.29
CA ALA A 7 12.25 6.79 -17.36
C ALA A 7 12.01 7.17 -18.83
N ASN A 8 10.76 7.03 -19.27
CA ASN A 8 10.31 7.45 -20.58
C ASN A 8 10.37 9.00 -20.63
N PRO A 9 11.16 9.63 -21.52
CA PRO A 9 11.30 11.10 -21.55
C PRO A 9 9.98 11.82 -21.83
N ASN A 10 9.02 11.16 -22.50
CA ASN A 10 7.67 11.67 -22.67
C ASN A 10 6.85 11.67 -21.37
N ALA A 11 7.11 10.73 -20.46
CA ALA A 11 6.44 10.64 -19.17
C ALA A 11 6.87 11.77 -18.22
N ALA A 12 8.16 12.15 -18.23
CA ALA A 12 8.66 13.28 -17.45
C ALA A 12 8.02 14.61 -17.89
N ALA A 13 7.86 14.82 -19.20
CA ALA A 13 7.19 16.00 -19.74
C ALA A 13 5.69 16.04 -19.41
N ALA A 14 5.00 14.89 -19.46
CA ALA A 14 3.60 14.78 -19.08
C ALA A 14 3.39 15.05 -17.58
N SER A 15 4.27 14.51 -16.73
CA SER A 15 4.25 14.75 -15.28
C SER A 15 4.49 16.22 -14.94
N ALA A 16 5.46 16.88 -15.60
CA ALA A 16 5.73 18.31 -15.39
C ALA A 16 4.52 19.20 -15.74
N ARG A 17 3.83 18.91 -16.85
CA ARG A 17 2.60 19.63 -17.23
C ARG A 17 1.47 19.37 -16.24
N ALA A 18 1.27 18.13 -15.81
CA ALA A 18 0.26 17.79 -14.81
C ALA A 18 0.52 18.52 -13.47
N THR A 19 1.79 18.61 -13.05
CA THR A 19 2.19 19.38 -11.87
C THR A 19 1.84 20.85 -11.99
N ALA A 20 2.08 21.47 -13.15
CA ALA A 20 1.73 22.87 -13.38
C ALA A 20 0.21 23.10 -13.30
N ILE A 21 -0.58 22.19 -13.88
CA ILE A 21 -2.06 22.25 -13.84
C ILE A 21 -2.57 22.12 -12.41
N PHE A 22 -2.08 21.14 -11.64
CA PHE A 22 -2.44 21.00 -10.23
C PHE A 22 -2.01 22.21 -9.40
N GLY A 23 -0.84 22.78 -9.69
CA GLY A 23 -0.36 24.01 -9.05
C GLY A 23 -1.27 25.22 -9.28
N GLN A 24 -1.75 25.40 -10.51
CA GLN A 24 -2.68 26.49 -10.84
C GLN A 24 -4.02 26.33 -10.09
N ALA A 25 -4.59 25.13 -10.11
CA ALA A 25 -5.82 24.84 -9.39
C ALA A 25 -5.66 25.00 -7.86
N ALA A 26 -4.52 24.54 -7.31
CA ALA A 26 -4.20 24.69 -5.89
C ALA A 26 -4.03 26.16 -5.47
N ALA A 27 -3.45 27.01 -6.32
CA ALA A 27 -3.30 28.45 -6.08
C ALA A 27 -4.67 29.15 -5.92
N GLU A 28 -5.69 28.64 -6.61
CA GLU A 28 -7.09 29.08 -6.47
C GLU A 28 -7.84 28.38 -5.31
N ARG A 29 -7.13 27.62 -4.47
CA ARG A 29 -7.68 26.81 -3.37
C ARG A 29 -8.69 25.75 -3.83
N ARG A 30 -8.53 25.24 -5.06
CA ARG A 30 -9.30 24.13 -5.61
C ARG A 30 -8.52 22.81 -5.48
N ASP A 31 -9.25 21.74 -5.24
CA ASP A 31 -8.77 20.35 -5.24
C ASP A 31 -9.29 19.55 -6.44
N THR A 32 -10.04 20.21 -7.32
CA THR A 32 -10.66 19.66 -8.52
C THR A 32 -10.27 20.46 -9.76
N LEU A 33 -10.18 19.76 -10.90
CA LEU A 33 -9.87 20.38 -12.19
C LEU A 33 -11.13 20.81 -12.94
N SER A 34 -11.06 22.00 -13.53
CA SER A 34 -12.05 22.52 -14.47
C SER A 34 -11.97 21.83 -15.83
N LYS A 35 -13.01 21.96 -16.66
CA LYS A 35 -13.04 21.40 -18.03
C LYS A 35 -11.81 21.76 -18.89
N PRO A 36 -11.33 23.02 -18.97
CA PRO A 36 -10.14 23.35 -19.76
C PRO A 36 -8.85 22.76 -19.17
N GLU A 37 -8.72 22.69 -17.85
CA GLU A 37 -7.58 22.05 -17.18
C GLU A 37 -7.55 20.55 -17.44
N LEU A 38 -8.71 19.88 -17.39
CA LEU A 38 -8.87 18.48 -17.78
C LEU A 38 -8.51 18.25 -19.24
N ALA A 39 -8.94 19.13 -20.15
CA ALA A 39 -8.57 19.04 -21.57
C ALA A 39 -7.05 19.12 -21.76
N SER A 40 -6.38 20.03 -21.04
CA SER A 40 -4.93 20.17 -21.06
C SER A 40 -4.21 18.93 -20.50
N LEU A 41 -4.70 18.38 -19.39
CA LEU A 41 -4.18 17.15 -18.80
C LEU A 41 -4.34 15.94 -19.72
N LEU A 42 -5.54 15.74 -20.30
CA LEU A 42 -5.78 14.62 -21.23
C LEU A 42 -4.94 14.76 -22.51
N SER A 43 -4.78 15.99 -23.00
CA SER A 43 -3.90 16.28 -24.14
C SER A 43 -2.43 15.96 -23.85
N SER A 44 -1.93 16.25 -22.64
CA SER A 44 -0.56 15.87 -22.25
C SER A 44 -0.36 14.36 -22.18
N LEU A 45 -1.42 13.63 -21.83
CA LEU A 45 -1.48 12.17 -21.87
C LEU A 45 -1.78 11.62 -23.28
N GLN A 46 -1.89 12.47 -24.31
CA GLN A 46 -2.24 12.08 -25.68
C GLN A 46 -3.58 11.31 -25.74
N LEU A 47 -4.52 11.63 -24.84
CA LEU A 47 -5.88 11.12 -24.82
C LEU A 47 -6.81 12.15 -25.49
N ARG A 48 -7.60 11.68 -26.46
CA ARG A 48 -8.54 12.53 -27.19
C ARG A 48 -9.72 12.87 -26.28
N PHE A 49 -9.97 14.15 -26.05
CA PHE A 49 -11.06 14.63 -25.18
C PHE A 49 -12.12 15.36 -26.00
N GLU A 50 -13.35 14.84 -25.99
CA GLU A 50 -14.50 15.35 -26.77
C GLU A 50 -15.73 15.53 -25.89
N PRO A 51 -15.76 16.58 -25.04
CA PRO A 51 -16.81 16.78 -24.03
C PRO A 51 -18.20 17.12 -24.58
N ASN A 52 -18.27 17.49 -25.86
CA ASN A 52 -19.50 17.94 -26.53
C ASN A 52 -19.83 17.12 -27.77
N ALA A 53 -19.22 15.94 -27.94
CA ALA A 53 -19.59 15.05 -29.04
C ALA A 53 -21.00 14.51 -28.76
N LEU A 54 -22.02 15.18 -29.33
CA LEU A 54 -23.33 14.59 -29.56
C LEU A 54 -23.12 13.18 -30.13
N PRO A 55 -23.98 12.19 -29.84
CA PRO A 55 -24.00 11.01 -30.67
C PRO A 55 -24.23 11.50 -32.10
N ALA A 56 -23.20 11.45 -32.94
CA ALA A 56 -23.39 11.54 -34.39
C ALA A 56 -24.48 10.52 -34.78
N ASP A 57 -25.07 10.63 -35.96
CA ASP A 57 -26.09 9.72 -36.54
C ASP A 57 -25.78 8.20 -36.52
N HIS A 58 -24.68 7.80 -35.88
CA HIS A 58 -24.24 6.44 -35.67
C HIS A 58 -24.49 6.03 -34.21
N ALA A 59 -25.01 4.81 -34.02
CA ALA A 59 -25.32 4.20 -32.73
C ALA A 59 -24.22 4.45 -31.67
N PRO A 60 -24.59 4.59 -30.39
CA PRO A 60 -23.62 4.82 -29.32
C PRO A 60 -22.55 3.72 -29.37
N GLY A 61 -21.30 4.15 -29.61
CA GLY A 61 -20.15 3.26 -29.55
C GLY A 61 -20.01 2.67 -28.15
N VAL A 62 -19.24 1.58 -28.02
CA VAL A 62 -19.08 0.92 -26.72
C VAL A 62 -18.46 1.90 -25.71
N GLU A 63 -19.17 2.09 -24.60
CA GLU A 63 -18.78 2.97 -23.51
C GLU A 63 -17.98 2.23 -22.43
N LEU A 64 -17.01 2.93 -21.85
CA LEU A 64 -16.02 2.43 -20.93
C LEU A 64 -15.87 3.42 -19.79
N ARG A 65 -15.68 2.93 -18.57
CA ARG A 65 -15.23 3.76 -17.44
C ARG A 65 -13.86 3.29 -17.01
N ILE A 66 -12.90 4.20 -16.97
CA ILE A 66 -11.53 3.95 -16.53
C ILE A 66 -11.20 4.90 -15.37
N GLY A 67 -10.72 4.36 -14.26
CA GLY A 67 -10.48 5.11 -13.03
C GLY A 67 -9.07 4.91 -12.49
N LEU A 68 -8.52 5.95 -11.90
CA LEU A 68 -7.41 5.88 -10.93
C LEU A 68 -7.96 6.37 -9.60
N HIS A 69 -7.86 5.56 -8.56
CA HIS A 69 -8.38 5.90 -7.24
C HIS A 69 -7.32 5.64 -6.19
N TYR A 70 -6.99 6.67 -5.40
CA TYR A 70 -6.18 6.48 -4.22
C TYR A 70 -7.00 5.87 -3.10
N THR A 71 -6.50 4.76 -2.57
CA THR A 71 -6.99 4.13 -1.34
C THR A 71 -5.90 4.23 -0.29
N ARG A 72 -6.29 4.37 0.98
CA ARG A 72 -5.31 4.32 2.08
C ARG A 72 -4.61 2.96 2.05
N GLU A 73 -5.33 1.87 1.84
CA GLU A 73 -4.84 0.51 2.03
C GLU A 73 -3.85 0.11 0.93
N PHE A 74 -4.23 0.32 -0.33
CA PHE A 74 -3.55 -0.24 -1.50
C PHE A 74 -2.81 0.81 -2.35
N GLY A 75 -2.79 2.07 -1.92
CA GLY A 75 -2.25 3.14 -2.75
C GLY A 75 -3.17 3.43 -3.94
N VAL A 76 -2.58 3.78 -5.08
CA VAL A 76 -3.36 4.06 -6.30
C VAL A 76 -3.79 2.75 -6.96
N VAL A 77 -5.08 2.63 -7.21
CA VAL A 77 -5.71 1.48 -7.86
C VAL A 77 -6.24 1.95 -9.22
N ILE A 78 -5.86 1.24 -10.28
CA ILE A 78 -6.46 1.41 -11.61
C ILE A 78 -7.68 0.50 -11.74
N SER A 79 -8.78 1.05 -12.26
CA SER A 79 -9.99 0.33 -12.60
C SER A 79 -10.35 0.55 -14.07
N ALA A 80 -10.90 -0.46 -14.72
CA ALA A 80 -11.46 -0.34 -16.06
C ALA A 80 -12.63 -1.29 -16.23
N GLY A 81 -13.74 -0.80 -16.79
CA GLY A 81 -14.96 -1.59 -16.92
C GLY A 81 -15.97 -0.98 -17.87
N ALA A 82 -17.19 -1.52 -17.79
CA ALA A 82 -18.35 -1.02 -18.49
C ALA A 82 -18.62 0.46 -18.14
N GLY A 83 -18.91 1.27 -19.16
CA GLY A 83 -19.31 2.68 -19.03
C GLY A 83 -20.77 2.91 -19.39
N GLY A 84 -21.23 4.15 -19.27
CA GLY A 84 -22.59 4.54 -19.67
C GLY A 84 -23.67 3.76 -18.91
N LEU A 85 -24.74 3.36 -19.62
CA LEU A 85 -25.85 2.61 -19.02
C LEU A 85 -25.42 1.25 -18.45
N ASP A 86 -24.39 0.63 -19.02
CA ASP A 86 -23.89 -0.64 -18.49
C ASP A 86 -23.20 -0.48 -17.13
N ALA A 87 -22.69 0.72 -16.81
CA ALA A 87 -22.09 1.02 -15.52
C ALA A 87 -23.13 1.14 -14.39
N GLU A 88 -24.39 1.44 -14.74
CA GLU A 88 -25.51 1.57 -13.80
C GLU A 88 -26.17 0.22 -13.49
N LEU A 89 -25.79 -0.84 -14.19
CA LEU A 89 -26.28 -2.19 -13.92
C LEU A 89 -25.73 -2.69 -12.58
N ASP A 90 -26.59 -3.40 -11.82
CA ASP A 90 -26.16 -4.00 -10.55
C ASP A 90 -25.01 -4.99 -10.79
N ALA A 91 -23.87 -4.72 -10.14
CA ALA A 91 -22.66 -5.53 -10.23
C ALA A 91 -22.88 -6.98 -9.79
N SER A 92 -23.89 -7.25 -8.96
CA SER A 92 -24.28 -8.60 -8.53
C SER A 92 -24.74 -9.50 -9.69
N ASN A 93 -25.18 -8.91 -10.81
CA ASN A 93 -25.58 -9.63 -12.02
C ASN A 93 -24.42 -10.31 -12.74
N PHE A 94 -23.17 -9.99 -12.36
CA PHE A 94 -22.00 -10.40 -13.08
C PHE A 94 -21.06 -11.24 -12.21
N ARG A 95 -20.37 -12.20 -12.84
CA ARG A 95 -19.28 -12.89 -12.17
C ARG A 95 -18.16 -11.89 -11.85
N LYS A 96 -17.36 -12.19 -10.81
CA LYS A 96 -16.18 -11.39 -10.45
C LYS A 96 -15.30 -11.12 -11.69
N ASP A 97 -14.78 -9.89 -11.76
CA ASP A 97 -13.91 -9.38 -12.83
C ASP A 97 -14.55 -9.32 -14.23
N ARG A 98 -15.89 -9.30 -14.32
CA ARG A 98 -16.60 -9.20 -15.61
C ARG A 98 -17.16 -7.81 -15.92
N VAL A 99 -17.59 -7.04 -14.92
CA VAL A 99 -18.06 -5.66 -15.13
C VAL A 99 -16.88 -4.70 -15.20
N ALA A 100 -16.00 -4.82 -14.22
CA ALA A 100 -14.80 -4.02 -14.07
C ALA A 100 -13.67 -4.91 -13.56
N VAL A 101 -12.45 -4.54 -13.93
CA VAL A 101 -11.21 -5.12 -13.40
C VAL A 101 -10.46 -4.07 -12.61
N HIS A 102 -9.71 -4.51 -11.61
CA HIS A 102 -8.93 -3.65 -10.72
C HIS A 102 -7.51 -4.18 -10.59
N ALA A 103 -6.55 -3.27 -10.43
CA ALA A 103 -5.16 -3.59 -10.11
C ALA A 103 -4.48 -2.47 -9.33
N ILE A 104 -3.51 -2.83 -8.49
CA ILE A 104 -2.64 -1.86 -7.81
C ILE A 104 -1.62 -1.37 -8.83
N THR A 105 -1.49 -0.06 -9.02
CA THR A 105 -0.63 0.50 -10.08
C THR A 105 0.84 0.16 -9.89
N GLU A 106 1.30 0.02 -8.64
CA GLU A 106 2.68 -0.38 -8.30
C GLU A 106 2.99 -1.86 -8.62
N LEU A 107 1.97 -2.71 -8.76
CA LEU A 107 2.11 -4.16 -8.95
C LEU A 107 1.59 -4.64 -10.32
N THR A 108 1.34 -3.72 -11.25
CA THR A 108 0.85 -4.04 -12.58
C THR A 108 1.55 -3.20 -13.64
N ASN A 109 1.59 -3.71 -14.87
CA ASN A 109 1.90 -2.92 -16.05
C ASN A 109 0.70 -2.93 -17.01
N ALA A 110 0.80 -2.18 -18.11
CA ALA A 110 -0.28 -2.04 -19.09
C ALA A 110 -0.64 -3.35 -19.79
N GLU A 111 0.32 -4.26 -19.96
CA GLU A 111 0.10 -5.56 -20.60
C GLU A 111 -0.66 -6.53 -19.70
N ASP A 112 -0.23 -6.65 -18.44
CA ASP A 112 -0.91 -7.46 -17.43
C ASP A 112 -2.32 -6.95 -17.15
N PHE A 113 -2.49 -5.62 -17.10
CA PHE A 113 -3.80 -5.01 -16.90
C PHE A 113 -4.72 -5.23 -18.11
N LEU A 114 -4.20 -5.10 -19.33
CA LEU A 114 -4.96 -5.43 -20.55
C LEU A 114 -5.38 -6.90 -20.55
N ALA A 115 -4.48 -7.83 -20.21
CA ALA A 115 -4.79 -9.25 -20.15
C ALA A 115 -5.93 -9.57 -19.17
N ARG A 116 -6.01 -8.84 -18.04
CA ARG A 116 -7.16 -8.91 -17.12
C ARG A 116 -8.41 -8.31 -17.77
N PHE A 117 -8.30 -7.11 -18.35
CA PHE A 117 -9.42 -6.40 -18.98
C PHE A 117 -10.04 -7.16 -20.15
N ARG A 118 -9.27 -8.00 -20.87
CA ARG A 118 -9.77 -8.89 -21.94
C ARG A 118 -10.93 -9.80 -21.52
N ARG A 119 -11.08 -10.06 -20.22
CA ARG A 119 -12.14 -10.90 -19.65
C ARG A 119 -13.43 -10.12 -19.38
N SER A 120 -13.39 -8.80 -19.41
CA SER A 120 -14.53 -7.93 -19.11
C SER A 120 -15.57 -7.90 -20.24
N LEU A 121 -16.81 -7.59 -19.88
CA LEU A 121 -17.89 -7.35 -20.84
C LEU A 121 -17.55 -6.20 -21.78
N ALA A 122 -16.97 -5.11 -21.24
CA ALA A 122 -16.58 -3.94 -22.02
C ALA A 122 -15.61 -4.30 -23.15
N TYR A 123 -14.57 -5.09 -22.86
CA TYR A 123 -13.63 -5.57 -23.89
C TYR A 123 -14.30 -6.47 -24.93
N GLN A 124 -15.21 -7.35 -24.50
CA GLN A 124 -15.94 -8.23 -25.41
C GLN A 124 -16.84 -7.43 -26.36
N LYS A 125 -17.53 -6.40 -25.84
CA LYS A 125 -18.31 -5.46 -26.65
C LYS A 125 -17.42 -4.72 -27.64
N LEU A 126 -16.29 -4.15 -27.20
CA LEU A 126 -15.33 -3.46 -28.07
C LEU A 126 -14.81 -4.38 -29.19
N SER A 127 -14.37 -5.59 -28.84
CA SER A 127 -13.81 -6.55 -29.80
C SER A 127 -14.85 -7.03 -30.80
N SER A 128 -16.11 -7.17 -30.36
CA SER A 128 -17.21 -7.56 -31.25
C SER A 128 -17.61 -6.42 -32.18
N ALA A 129 -17.69 -5.20 -31.66
CA ALA A 129 -17.96 -4.00 -32.46
C ALA A 129 -16.86 -3.76 -33.51
N ALA A 130 -15.59 -3.93 -33.14
CA ALA A 130 -14.47 -3.80 -34.06
C ALA A 130 -14.55 -4.82 -35.21
N LYS A 131 -14.91 -6.07 -34.91
CA LYS A 131 -15.13 -7.11 -35.94
C LYS A 131 -16.28 -6.76 -36.87
N CYS A 132 -17.41 -6.31 -36.33
CA CYS A 132 -18.59 -5.94 -37.13
C CYS A 132 -18.34 -4.72 -38.03
N GLY A 133 -17.58 -3.74 -37.54
CA GLY A 133 -17.26 -2.50 -38.27
C GLY A 133 -16.00 -2.55 -39.13
N ALA A 134 -15.34 -3.71 -39.24
CA ALA A 134 -14.02 -3.86 -39.89
C ALA A 134 -12.95 -2.88 -39.35
N LEU A 135 -13.01 -2.56 -38.06
CA LEU A 135 -12.08 -1.67 -37.37
C LEU A 135 -10.89 -2.46 -36.80
N PRO A 136 -9.74 -1.80 -36.54
CA PRO A 136 -8.61 -2.42 -35.85
C PRO A 136 -8.98 -2.98 -34.46
N ALA A 137 -8.23 -3.97 -34.00
CA ALA A 137 -8.39 -4.51 -32.65
C ALA A 137 -8.12 -3.42 -31.58
N PRO A 138 -8.93 -3.35 -30.52
CA PRO A 138 -8.83 -2.29 -29.51
C PRO A 138 -7.57 -2.41 -28.63
N ASP A 139 -6.86 -3.54 -28.68
CA ASP A 139 -5.74 -3.88 -27.81
C ASP A 139 -4.62 -2.84 -27.80
N ALA A 140 -4.17 -2.37 -28.97
CA ALA A 140 -3.05 -1.42 -29.04
C ALA A 140 -3.42 -0.08 -28.40
N GLN A 141 -4.65 0.39 -28.65
CA GLN A 141 -5.16 1.63 -28.10
C GLN A 141 -5.42 1.54 -26.59
N LEU A 142 -6.02 0.45 -26.12
CA LEU A 142 -6.23 0.21 -24.70
C LEU A 142 -4.90 0.08 -23.94
N LYS A 143 -3.93 -0.66 -24.50
CA LYS A 143 -2.58 -0.79 -23.91
C LYS A 143 -1.92 0.58 -23.78
N ALA A 144 -1.98 1.42 -24.81
CA ALA A 144 -1.43 2.77 -24.77
C ALA A 144 -2.14 3.63 -23.70
N CYS A 145 -3.47 3.61 -23.65
CA CYS A 145 -4.26 4.32 -22.64
C CYS A 145 -3.88 3.89 -21.22
N PHE A 146 -3.85 2.60 -20.94
CA PHE A 146 -3.46 2.08 -19.63
C PHE A 146 -2.02 2.42 -19.27
N ALA A 147 -1.08 2.36 -20.22
CA ALA A 147 0.31 2.76 -19.99
C ALA A 147 0.41 4.22 -19.53
N ARG A 148 -0.28 5.14 -20.20
CA ARG A 148 -0.29 6.58 -19.87
C ARG A 148 -0.92 6.86 -18.51
N LEU A 149 -1.98 6.14 -18.15
CA LEU A 149 -2.61 6.26 -16.83
C LEU A 149 -1.73 5.70 -15.71
N LEU A 150 -1.05 4.58 -15.95
CA LEU A 150 -0.09 4.01 -15.01
C LEU A 150 1.13 4.93 -14.83
N GLU A 151 1.63 5.54 -15.90
CA GLU A 151 2.68 6.56 -15.85
C GLU A 151 2.25 7.77 -15.00
N LEU A 152 1.05 8.32 -15.26
CA LEU A 152 0.49 9.41 -14.44
C LEU A 152 0.37 8.99 -12.96
N ALA A 153 -0.18 7.81 -12.69
CA ALA A 153 -0.33 7.29 -11.33
C ALA A 153 1.01 7.16 -10.60
N SER A 154 2.07 6.74 -11.29
CA SER A 154 3.41 6.63 -10.71
C SER A 154 4.02 7.98 -10.37
N GLY A 155 3.81 9.01 -11.21
CA GLY A 155 4.33 10.36 -10.99
C GLY A 155 3.70 11.06 -9.78
N PHE A 156 2.41 10.81 -9.53
CA PHE A 156 1.63 11.42 -8.44
C PHE A 156 1.29 10.42 -7.32
N ALA A 157 2.06 9.34 -7.21
CA ALA A 157 1.90 8.37 -6.15
C ALA A 157 2.29 8.99 -4.79
N PRO A 158 1.58 8.67 -3.69
CA PRO A 158 1.94 9.12 -2.34
C PRO A 158 3.34 8.73 -1.89
N GLY A 159 3.92 7.67 -2.48
CA GLY A 159 5.28 7.22 -2.19
C GLY A 159 6.38 8.02 -2.88
N ASN A 160 6.04 8.96 -3.78
CA ASN A 160 7.01 9.80 -4.47
C ASN A 160 7.31 11.06 -3.62
N PRO A 161 8.50 11.16 -2.98
CA PRO A 161 8.82 12.31 -2.13
C PRO A 161 9.00 13.61 -2.92
N GLU A 162 9.24 13.54 -4.22
CA GLU A 162 9.40 14.71 -5.09
C GLU A 162 8.06 15.20 -5.67
N ALA A 163 6.96 14.46 -5.48
CA ALA A 163 5.66 14.83 -6.00
C ALA A 163 5.03 15.97 -5.17
N PRO A 164 4.79 17.16 -5.76
CA PRO A 164 4.20 18.28 -5.03
C PRO A 164 2.70 18.11 -4.77
N PHE A 165 2.07 17.09 -5.39
CA PHE A 165 0.65 16.76 -5.24
C PHE A 165 0.46 15.24 -5.26
N VAL A 166 -0.64 14.77 -4.68
CA VAL A 166 -1.07 13.37 -4.76
C VAL A 166 -2.36 13.29 -5.56
N LEU A 167 -2.39 12.39 -6.56
CA LEU A 167 -3.61 12.10 -7.30
C LEU A 167 -4.58 11.33 -6.40
N ARG A 168 -5.77 11.88 -6.14
CA ARG A 168 -6.80 11.24 -5.31
C ARG A 168 -7.76 10.42 -6.14
N SER A 169 -8.24 10.99 -7.23
CA SER A 169 -9.16 10.34 -8.15
C SER A 169 -8.99 10.91 -9.55
N LEU A 170 -8.97 10.05 -10.56
CA LEU A 170 -9.16 10.43 -11.97
C LEU A 170 -10.15 9.43 -12.58
N VAL A 171 -11.33 9.87 -12.97
CA VAL A 171 -12.34 9.05 -13.63
C VAL A 171 -12.52 9.55 -15.04
N LEU A 172 -12.42 8.65 -16.01
CA LEU A 172 -12.61 8.89 -17.44
C LEU A 172 -13.78 8.04 -17.92
N ASP A 173 -14.82 8.68 -18.44
CA ASP A 173 -15.83 8.01 -19.25
C ASP A 173 -15.42 8.17 -20.71
N ALA A 174 -15.14 7.05 -21.37
CA ALA A 174 -14.62 7.02 -22.72
C ALA A 174 -15.52 6.15 -23.60
N ALA A 175 -15.58 6.47 -24.89
CA ALA A 175 -16.39 5.74 -25.85
C ALA A 175 -15.59 5.49 -27.13
N GLN A 176 -15.85 4.35 -27.77
CA GLN A 176 -15.32 4.06 -29.09
C GLN A 176 -16.00 4.98 -30.12
N ARG A 177 -15.21 5.77 -30.85
CA ARG A 177 -15.64 6.66 -31.94
C ARG A 177 -14.81 6.32 -33.19
N GLY A 178 -15.40 5.56 -34.11
CA GLY A 178 -14.66 5.01 -35.24
C GLY A 178 -13.52 4.09 -34.78
N ASP A 179 -12.32 4.31 -35.30
CA ASP A 179 -11.11 3.55 -34.95
C ASP A 179 -10.42 4.05 -33.67
N GLN A 180 -10.98 5.06 -33.00
CA GLN A 180 -10.36 5.67 -31.82
C GLN A 180 -11.24 5.66 -30.57
N LEU A 181 -10.57 5.65 -29.41
CA LEU A 181 -11.11 5.84 -28.09
C LEU A 181 -11.05 7.32 -27.72
N ALA A 182 -12.20 7.93 -27.50
CA ALA A 182 -12.33 9.32 -27.08
C ALA A 182 -12.93 9.40 -25.68
N VAL A 183 -12.38 10.27 -24.84
CA VAL A 183 -12.90 10.59 -23.51
C VAL A 183 -14.04 11.60 -23.68
N ALA A 184 -15.24 11.22 -23.25
CA ALA A 184 -16.43 12.07 -23.28
C ALA A 184 -16.55 12.92 -22.01
N SER A 185 -16.23 12.36 -20.85
CA SER A 185 -16.16 13.12 -19.60
C SER A 185 -14.99 12.67 -18.75
N ALA A 186 -14.46 13.62 -17.98
CA ALA A 186 -13.41 13.36 -17.02
C ALA A 186 -13.67 14.13 -15.74
N GLN A 187 -13.26 13.55 -14.62
CA GLN A 187 -13.27 14.18 -13.31
C GLN A 187 -11.94 13.86 -12.62
N CYS A 188 -11.27 14.88 -12.09
CA CYS A 188 -9.99 14.72 -11.41
C CYS A 188 -10.02 15.45 -10.08
N THR A 189 -9.62 14.74 -9.03
CA THR A 189 -9.38 15.28 -7.69
C THR A 189 -7.94 14.98 -7.30
N PHE A 190 -7.27 15.98 -6.74
CA PHE A 190 -5.90 15.88 -6.25
C PHE A 190 -5.82 16.48 -4.84
N GLY A 191 -4.69 16.34 -4.18
CA GLY A 191 -4.51 16.91 -2.85
C GLY A 191 -3.05 17.16 -2.51
N ALA A 192 -2.84 17.71 -1.32
CA ALA A 192 -1.51 17.93 -0.77
C ALA A 192 -0.69 16.63 -0.71
N PRO A 193 0.66 16.74 -0.75
CA PRO A 193 1.56 15.63 -0.51
C PRO A 193 1.15 14.84 0.72
N CYS A 194 1.13 13.52 0.60
CA CYS A 194 0.97 12.63 1.74
C CYS A 194 2.35 12.19 2.19
N THR A 195 2.54 11.98 3.49
CA THR A 195 3.77 11.39 4.00
C THR A 195 3.96 10.00 3.38
N ALA A 196 5.08 9.81 2.68
CA ALA A 196 5.42 8.53 2.09
C ALA A 196 5.43 7.45 3.18
N ARG A 197 4.87 6.28 2.86
CA ARG A 197 4.95 5.13 3.76
C ARG A 197 6.40 4.69 3.87
N LEU A 198 6.87 4.54 5.11
CA LEU A 198 8.16 3.91 5.36
C LEU A 198 8.16 2.50 4.78
N ALA A 199 9.29 2.10 4.20
CA ALA A 199 9.46 0.75 3.69
C ALA A 199 9.29 -0.24 4.85
N ARG A 200 8.39 -1.21 4.68
CA ARG A 200 8.21 -2.25 5.71
C ARG A 200 9.49 -3.09 5.79
N PRO A 201 10.06 -3.33 6.98
CA PRO A 201 11.29 -4.11 7.14
C PRO A 201 11.02 -5.62 6.98
N ILE A 202 10.59 -6.05 5.78
CA ILE A 202 10.15 -7.43 5.48
C ILE A 202 11.21 -8.48 5.77
N HIS A 203 12.49 -8.12 5.69
CA HIS A 203 13.61 -9.02 5.98
C HIS A 203 13.65 -9.44 7.46
N LYS A 204 13.08 -8.65 8.37
CA LYS A 204 12.99 -8.98 9.80
C LYS A 204 11.87 -9.96 10.13
N ILE A 205 10.97 -10.26 9.18
CA ILE A 205 9.98 -11.33 9.37
C ILE A 205 10.70 -12.66 9.59
N ASP A 206 11.81 -12.91 8.89
CA ASP A 206 12.62 -14.11 9.09
C ASP A 206 13.13 -14.21 10.54
N LYS A 207 13.51 -13.09 11.15
CA LYS A 207 13.96 -13.03 12.55
C LYS A 207 12.86 -13.35 13.57
N LEU A 208 11.60 -13.17 13.18
CA LEU A 208 10.44 -13.53 13.99
C LEU A 208 10.10 -15.03 13.89
N ILE A 209 10.20 -15.62 12.70
CA ILE A 209 9.78 -17.02 12.44
C ILE A 209 10.91 -18.04 12.56
N HIS A 210 12.16 -17.62 12.36
CA HIS A 210 13.38 -18.42 12.48
C HIS A 210 14.43 -17.70 13.35
N PRO A 211 14.11 -17.35 14.61
CA PRO A 211 15.08 -16.66 15.46
C PRO A 211 16.27 -17.59 15.77
N ALA A 212 17.48 -17.09 15.54
CA ALA A 212 18.70 -17.74 16.02
C ALA A 212 18.96 -17.43 17.50
N THR A 213 18.45 -16.30 18.01
CA THR A 213 18.62 -15.87 19.40
C THR A 213 17.30 -15.33 19.98
N ILE A 214 16.95 -15.76 21.19
CA ILE A 214 15.69 -15.39 21.86
C ILE A 214 15.97 -14.77 23.23
N GLY A 215 15.50 -13.55 23.45
CA GLY A 215 15.41 -12.94 24.77
C GLY A 215 14.01 -13.07 25.36
N ILE A 216 13.90 -13.19 26.69
CA ILE A 216 12.61 -13.19 27.39
C ILE A 216 12.65 -12.23 28.57
N ILE A 217 11.72 -11.27 28.60
CA ILE A 217 11.43 -10.39 29.73
C ILE A 217 10.17 -10.89 30.42
N GLY A 218 10.15 -10.87 31.76
CA GLY A 218 8.99 -11.26 32.54
C GLY A 218 9.01 -12.73 32.98
N VAL A 219 10.15 -13.41 32.92
CA VAL A 219 10.32 -14.73 33.55
C VAL A 219 10.45 -14.55 35.06
N SER A 220 9.57 -15.19 35.83
CA SER A 220 9.66 -15.19 37.29
C SER A 220 10.75 -16.15 37.79
N ALA A 221 11.55 -15.74 38.78
CA ALA A 221 12.55 -16.63 39.39
C ALA A 221 11.89 -17.72 40.27
N THR A 222 10.83 -17.36 40.99
CA THR A 222 10.26 -18.19 42.07
C THR A 222 8.89 -18.80 41.75
N SER A 223 8.09 -18.17 40.90
CA SER A 223 6.70 -18.57 40.65
C SER A 223 6.45 -18.94 39.19
N MET A 224 5.40 -19.74 38.95
CA MET A 224 4.94 -20.01 37.59
C MET A 224 4.15 -18.80 37.07
N ASN A 225 4.63 -18.21 35.97
CA ASN A 225 3.95 -17.14 35.24
C ASN A 225 4.09 -17.35 33.73
N PHE A 226 3.48 -16.49 32.92
CA PHE A 226 3.55 -16.59 31.45
C PHE A 226 4.98 -16.68 30.92
N GLY A 227 5.91 -15.85 31.42
CA GLY A 227 7.32 -15.91 31.02
C GLY A 227 7.96 -17.26 31.32
N ARG A 228 7.68 -17.85 32.50
CA ARG A 228 8.15 -19.21 32.85
C ARG A 228 7.57 -20.30 31.96
N ILE A 229 6.28 -20.20 31.62
CA ILE A 229 5.62 -21.15 30.71
C ILE A 229 6.29 -21.09 29.33
N ILE A 230 6.51 -19.89 28.81
CA ILE A 230 7.16 -19.68 27.50
C ILE A 230 8.58 -20.24 27.50
N LEU A 231 9.39 -19.90 28.52
CA LEU A 231 10.76 -20.41 28.66
C LEU A 231 10.79 -21.95 28.66
N ARG A 232 9.89 -22.59 29.42
CA ARG A 232 9.80 -24.05 29.48
C ARG A 232 9.35 -24.68 28.17
N ASN A 233 8.41 -24.05 27.46
CA ASN A 233 7.96 -24.54 26.16
C ASN A 233 9.07 -24.48 25.12
N LEU A 234 9.84 -23.39 25.08
CA LEU A 234 10.99 -23.26 24.17
C LEU A 234 12.03 -24.36 24.42
N MET A 235 12.42 -24.57 25.69
CA MET A 235 13.33 -25.66 26.04
C MET A 235 12.73 -27.04 25.72
N GLY A 236 11.44 -27.25 26.00
CA GLY A 236 10.73 -28.49 25.73
C GLY A 236 10.59 -28.81 24.24
N SER A 237 10.63 -27.80 23.37
CA SER A 237 10.68 -27.95 21.92
C SER A 237 12.08 -28.26 21.37
N GLY A 238 13.11 -28.24 22.23
CA GLY A 238 14.50 -28.50 21.85
C GLY A 238 15.29 -27.25 21.45
N TYR A 239 14.80 -26.04 21.75
CA TYR A 239 15.57 -24.82 21.50
C TYR A 239 16.80 -24.74 22.42
N ALA A 240 17.95 -24.39 21.85
CA ALA A 240 19.24 -24.39 22.54
C ALA A 240 19.31 -23.28 23.62
N LYS A 241 19.68 -23.65 24.85
CA LYS A 241 19.67 -22.73 26.01
C LYS A 241 20.71 -21.62 25.88
N GLU A 242 21.83 -21.93 25.26
CA GLU A 242 22.93 -21.01 24.94
C GLU A 242 22.51 -19.89 23.97
N ASN A 243 21.44 -20.12 23.19
CA ASN A 243 20.85 -19.14 22.28
C ASN A 243 19.69 -18.37 22.93
N MET A 244 19.50 -18.54 24.24
CA MET A 244 18.45 -17.88 25.01
C MET A 244 19.06 -16.97 26.07
N ALA A 245 18.38 -15.85 26.36
CA ALA A 245 18.70 -14.98 27.47
C ALA A 245 17.43 -14.58 28.22
N VAL A 246 17.47 -14.62 29.55
CA VAL A 246 16.42 -14.05 30.39
C VAL A 246 16.86 -12.66 30.83
N ILE A 247 16.10 -11.63 30.48
CA ILE A 247 16.41 -10.26 30.86
C ILE A 247 15.76 -9.99 32.21
N ARG A 248 16.56 -10.01 33.27
CA ARG A 248 16.14 -9.85 34.67
C ARG A 248 17.34 -9.48 35.54
N ALA A 249 17.23 -8.36 36.23
CA ALA A 249 18.25 -7.90 37.18
C ALA A 249 18.32 -8.79 38.42
N GLY A 250 19.53 -8.98 38.95
CA GLY A 250 19.79 -9.65 40.22
C GLY A 250 19.76 -11.19 40.19
N GLU A 251 19.54 -11.80 39.03
CA GLU A 251 19.61 -13.25 38.83
C GLU A 251 20.75 -13.57 37.86
N THR A 252 21.42 -14.70 38.05
CA THR A 252 22.49 -15.16 37.15
C THR A 252 21.99 -16.18 36.14
N GLU A 253 21.00 -16.99 36.53
CA GLU A 253 20.47 -18.08 35.71
C GLU A 253 19.05 -18.47 36.13
N ILE A 254 18.20 -18.81 35.16
CA ILE A 254 16.87 -19.39 35.38
C ILE A 254 16.69 -20.62 34.48
N ASP A 255 16.40 -21.79 35.07
CA ASP A 255 16.23 -23.08 34.37
C ASP A 255 17.39 -23.50 33.43
N GLY A 256 18.64 -23.11 33.73
CA GLY A 256 19.76 -23.37 32.82
C GLY A 256 20.00 -22.28 31.77
N VAL A 257 19.21 -21.20 31.78
CA VAL A 257 19.34 -20.10 30.81
C VAL A 257 19.95 -18.88 31.50
N LYS A 258 20.97 -18.30 30.86
CA LYS A 258 21.71 -17.12 31.35
C LYS A 258 20.76 -15.94 31.57
N CYS A 259 20.91 -15.29 32.73
CA CYS A 259 20.26 -14.02 32.99
C CYS A 259 21.17 -12.83 32.65
N VAL A 260 20.59 -11.76 32.13
CA VAL A 260 21.25 -10.48 31.88
C VAL A 260 20.51 -9.37 32.59
N GLU A 261 21.25 -8.39 33.11
CA GLU A 261 20.72 -7.33 33.96
C GLU A 261 19.71 -6.43 33.22
N SER A 262 19.98 -6.11 31.96
CA SER A 262 19.13 -5.24 31.14
C SER A 262 19.35 -5.45 29.64
N LEU A 263 18.52 -4.80 28.83
CA LEU A 263 18.70 -4.75 27.37
C LEU A 263 20.04 -4.12 26.96
N LYS A 264 20.57 -3.18 27.76
CA LYS A 264 21.84 -2.49 27.49
C LYS A 264 23.07 -3.39 27.70
N THR A 265 22.90 -4.49 28.43
CA THR A 265 23.98 -5.45 28.76
C THR A 265 23.97 -6.68 27.86
N LEU A 266 23.16 -6.69 26.79
CA LEU A 266 23.16 -7.77 25.82
C LEU A 266 24.45 -7.74 24.99
N ASP A 267 25.08 -8.91 24.82
CA ASP A 267 26.33 -9.06 24.07
C ASP A 267 26.14 -8.83 22.55
N HIS A 268 24.92 -9.00 22.07
CA HIS A 268 24.53 -8.85 20.66
C HIS A 268 23.03 -8.53 20.57
N LYS A 269 22.62 -8.04 19.40
CA LYS A 269 21.21 -7.81 19.08
C LYS A 269 20.47 -9.13 18.92
N LEU A 270 19.33 -9.26 19.59
CA LEU A 270 18.50 -10.46 19.56
C LEU A 270 17.69 -10.54 18.25
N ASP A 271 17.45 -11.75 17.76
CA ASP A 271 16.50 -11.94 16.65
C ASP A 271 15.05 -11.74 17.13
N LEU A 272 14.71 -12.31 18.28
CA LEU A 272 13.37 -12.20 18.89
C LEU A 272 13.46 -11.88 20.39
N LEU A 273 12.72 -10.86 20.82
CA LEU A 273 12.50 -10.52 22.23
C LEU A 273 11.05 -10.76 22.62
N ILE A 274 10.82 -11.67 23.58
CA ILE A 274 9.48 -11.98 24.09
C ILE A 274 9.23 -11.16 25.36
N VAL A 275 8.16 -10.39 25.36
CA VAL A 275 7.79 -9.50 26.48
C VAL A 275 6.54 -10.06 27.17
N ALA A 276 6.74 -10.67 28.33
CA ALA A 276 5.70 -11.29 29.16
C ALA A 276 5.51 -10.57 30.50
N VAL A 277 5.35 -9.25 30.45
CA VAL A 277 5.06 -8.37 31.62
C VAL A 277 3.61 -7.88 31.59
N ALA A 278 3.17 -7.22 32.67
CA ALA A 278 1.86 -6.56 32.69
C ALA A 278 1.77 -5.42 31.67
N ALA A 279 0.57 -5.16 31.13
CA ALA A 279 0.34 -4.19 30.06
C ALA A 279 0.89 -2.78 30.37
N ASP A 280 0.73 -2.31 31.61
CA ASP A 280 1.20 -0.99 32.04
C ASP A 280 2.72 -0.81 31.91
N ALA A 281 3.49 -1.90 32.07
CA ALA A 281 4.95 -1.88 31.96
C ALA A 281 5.44 -1.93 30.50
N VAL A 282 4.57 -2.31 29.54
CA VAL A 282 4.97 -2.48 28.13
C VAL A 282 5.35 -1.15 27.50
N TYR A 283 4.65 -0.06 27.81
CA TYR A 283 4.88 1.23 27.15
C TYR A 283 6.28 1.77 27.40
N GLY A 284 6.73 1.80 28.66
CA GLY A 284 8.09 2.22 29.00
C GLY A 284 9.13 1.24 28.48
N LEU A 285 8.84 -0.06 28.51
CA LEU A 285 9.77 -1.07 27.99
C LEU A 285 9.92 -0.97 26.45
N ALA A 286 8.86 -0.62 25.73
CA ALA A 286 8.94 -0.43 24.29
C ALA A 286 9.83 0.77 23.93
N ASP A 287 9.80 1.84 24.72
CA ASP A 287 10.72 2.97 24.56
C ASP A 287 12.18 2.51 24.76
N ASP A 288 12.45 1.74 25.82
CA ASP A 288 13.78 1.19 26.08
C ASP A 288 14.26 0.27 24.94
N ILE A 289 13.38 -0.58 24.39
CA ILE A 289 13.70 -1.48 23.27
C ILE A 289 14.01 -0.67 22.00
N ILE A 290 13.24 0.39 21.72
CA ILE A 290 13.45 1.27 20.56
C ILE A 290 14.74 2.08 20.71
N GLU A 291 15.07 2.55 21.92
CA GLU A 291 16.29 3.32 22.20
C GLU A 291 17.54 2.45 22.10
N THR A 292 17.49 1.25 22.66
CA THR A 292 18.64 0.33 22.71
C THR A 292 18.86 -0.44 21.41
N ASP A 293 17.85 -0.49 20.53
CA ASP A 293 17.83 -1.34 19.33
C ASP A 293 18.25 -2.80 19.64
N ALA A 294 17.82 -3.29 20.80
CA ALA A 294 18.30 -4.56 21.37
C ALA A 294 17.76 -5.81 20.67
N ALA A 295 16.73 -5.68 19.82
CA ALA A 295 16.12 -6.80 19.11
C ALA A 295 15.67 -6.43 17.68
N GLU A 296 15.70 -7.40 16.77
CA GLU A 296 15.13 -7.24 15.42
C GLU A 296 13.60 -7.35 15.44
N SER A 297 13.07 -8.27 16.24
CA SER A 297 11.63 -8.47 16.44
C SER A 297 11.27 -8.58 17.91
N VAL A 298 10.07 -8.12 18.27
CA VAL A 298 9.54 -8.08 19.63
C VAL A 298 8.15 -8.69 19.62
N MET A 299 7.91 -9.68 20.48
CA MET A 299 6.60 -10.31 20.66
C MET A 299 6.00 -9.90 22.00
N LEU A 300 4.90 -9.14 21.95
CA LEU A 300 4.15 -8.69 23.11
C LEU A 300 3.09 -9.73 23.48
N ILE A 301 3.26 -10.35 24.66
CA ILE A 301 2.32 -11.33 25.22
C ILE A 301 1.12 -10.70 25.95
N PRO A 302 1.21 -9.55 26.67
CA PRO A 302 0.06 -9.03 27.40
C PRO A 302 -1.04 -8.50 26.46
N GLY A 303 -2.30 -8.71 26.85
CA GLY A 303 -3.46 -8.05 26.26
C GLY A 303 -3.66 -6.62 26.80
N GLY A 304 -4.64 -5.90 26.28
CA GLY A 304 -5.01 -4.57 26.78
C GLY A 304 -4.20 -3.38 26.23
N LEU A 305 -3.49 -3.52 25.10
CA LEU A 305 -2.82 -2.39 24.42
C LEU A 305 -3.68 -1.85 23.25
N GLY A 306 -4.90 -1.38 23.55
CA GLY A 306 -5.79 -0.75 22.58
C GLY A 306 -7.22 -1.31 22.53
N GLU A 307 -7.44 -2.44 23.20
CA GLU A 307 -8.74 -3.14 23.27
C GLU A 307 -9.81 -2.35 24.03
N THR A 308 -9.39 -1.60 25.06
CA THR A 308 -10.29 -0.80 25.90
C THR A 308 -10.22 0.68 25.54
N SER A 309 -11.28 1.43 25.83
CA SER A 309 -11.30 2.90 25.64
C SER A 309 -10.13 3.61 26.34
N LYS A 310 -9.75 3.14 27.54
CA LYS A 310 -8.63 3.69 28.31
C LYS A 310 -7.25 3.40 27.68
N SER A 311 -7.12 2.28 26.96
CA SER A 311 -5.85 1.85 26.35
C SER A 311 -5.64 2.36 24.91
N ARG A 312 -6.66 2.95 24.27
CA ARG A 312 -6.57 3.38 22.86
C ARG A 312 -5.55 4.47 22.61
N GLU A 313 -5.57 5.53 23.42
CA GLU A 313 -4.66 6.67 23.24
C GLU A 313 -3.19 6.28 23.54
N PRO A 314 -2.87 5.57 24.64
CA PRO A 314 -1.52 5.06 24.86
C PRO A 314 -1.02 4.11 23.74
N ALA A 315 -1.90 3.24 23.22
CA ALA A 315 -1.57 2.35 22.12
C ALA A 315 -1.29 3.10 20.81
N ALA A 316 -2.08 4.14 20.50
CA ALA A 316 -1.82 5.00 19.34
C ALA A 316 -0.47 5.71 19.46
N ALA A 317 -0.15 6.26 20.64
CA ALA A 317 1.14 6.89 20.89
C ALA A 317 2.32 5.89 20.79
N LEU A 318 2.13 4.63 21.19
CA LEU A 318 3.11 3.57 20.97
C LEU A 318 3.29 3.27 19.47
N ALA A 319 2.20 3.14 18.72
CA ALA A 319 2.26 2.91 17.28
C ALA A 319 2.99 4.04 16.54
N ASP A 320 2.75 5.29 16.91
CA ASP A 320 3.45 6.45 16.34
C ASP A 320 4.96 6.43 16.61
N ARG A 321 5.36 6.04 17.82
CA ARG A 321 6.78 5.87 18.18
C ARG A 321 7.45 4.73 17.41
N ILE A 322 6.77 3.60 17.24
CA ILE A 322 7.25 2.49 16.42
C ILE A 322 7.42 2.93 14.96
N ASN A 323 6.43 3.62 14.40
CA ASN A 323 6.50 4.17 13.04
C ASN A 323 7.68 5.15 12.91
N ALA A 324 7.90 6.03 13.89
CA ALA A 324 9.05 6.94 13.89
C ALA A 324 10.38 6.19 13.97
N ALA A 325 10.45 5.09 14.73
CA ALA A 325 11.64 4.24 14.81
C ALA A 325 11.97 3.57 13.47
N HIS A 326 10.96 3.20 12.68
CA HIS A 326 11.16 2.61 11.34
C HIS A 326 11.77 3.60 10.34
N ALA A 327 11.76 4.90 10.62
CA ALA A 327 12.42 5.91 9.79
C ALA A 327 13.94 6.01 10.07
N LYS A 328 14.44 5.40 11.15
CA LYS A 328 15.87 5.41 11.50
C LYS A 328 16.65 4.40 10.64
N ALA A 329 17.97 4.58 10.58
CA ALA A 329 18.86 3.59 9.97
C ALA A 329 18.67 2.21 10.63
N GLY A 330 18.54 1.16 9.83
CA GLY A 330 18.24 -0.20 10.32
C GLY A 330 16.76 -0.49 10.57
N GLY A 331 15.87 0.50 10.39
CA GLY A 331 14.42 0.30 10.37
C GLY A 331 13.77 -0.08 11.70
N GLY A 332 14.50 -0.01 12.82
CA GLY A 332 14.01 -0.28 14.18
C GLY A 332 13.45 -1.70 14.40
N PRO A 333 13.07 -2.05 15.65
CA PRO A 333 12.42 -3.32 15.93
C PRO A 333 11.02 -3.43 15.30
N ILE A 334 10.63 -4.62 14.86
CA ILE A 334 9.22 -4.95 14.56
C ILE A 334 8.55 -5.38 15.85
N PHE A 335 7.40 -4.80 16.17
CA PHE A 335 6.54 -5.27 17.25
C PHE A 335 5.40 -6.11 16.69
N LEU A 336 5.23 -7.31 17.24
CA LEU A 336 4.10 -8.19 17.02
C LEU A 336 3.33 -8.31 18.34
N GLY A 337 2.04 -7.95 18.31
CA GLY A 337 1.12 -8.29 19.38
C GLY A 337 0.56 -7.12 20.19
N ALA A 338 -0.22 -7.57 21.17
CA ALA A 338 -1.31 -6.94 21.94
C ALA A 338 -2.57 -6.53 21.16
N ASN A 339 -2.46 -6.27 19.84
CA ASN A 339 -3.41 -6.54 18.74
C ASN A 339 -2.88 -5.97 17.43
#